data_AF-A0A7H8N8W1-F1
#
_entry.id   AF-A0A7H8N8W1-F1
#
_cell.length_a   1.000
_cell.length_b   1.000
_cell.length_c   1.000
_cell.angle_alpha   90.00
_cell.angle_beta   90.00
_cell.angle_gamma   90.00
#
_symmetry.space_group_name_H-M   'P 1'
#
loop_
_entity.id
_entity.type
_entity.pdbx_description
1 polymer ?
#
loop_
_entity_poly.entity_id
_entity_poly.type
_entity_poly.pdbx_seq_one_letter_code
_entity_poly.pdbx_strand_id
1 'polypeptide(L)'
;MSGDLVRRHTSKGQQAMITAMACSVSEHSLRNQAKHHGLSLTRLSNAATVLKHAPHLAEQVRVGTLGLDAAYTAAREQRDRTAALKAQYDRLREHAPDLAAQVTKGLLTFDDATAALDERLETERLRQHVIDADTLRLADGDTTPPLAELVERGDITWGQAHQRAEEFLAHRQDAIDQAQHALQLIAENWTAVQDLAARPGTQLARDILGGLAPATCSLVHRLITLD
;
A
#
# COMPACT_ATOMS: atom_id res chain seq x y z
N MET A 1 -31.41 45.64 45.37
CA MET A 1 -30.68 44.37 45.63
C MET A 1 -31.21 43.35 44.64
N SER A 2 -30.46 42.71 43.73
CA SER A 2 -29.02 42.50 43.59
C SER A 2 -28.69 42.43 42.10
N GLY A 3 -27.98 43.43 41.58
CA GLY A 3 -27.42 43.43 40.21
C GLY A 3 -26.04 42.78 40.13
N ASP A 4 -25.53 42.26 41.24
CA ASP A 4 -24.10 41.99 41.45
C ASP A 4 -23.67 40.52 41.27
N LEU A 5 -24.48 39.69 40.59
CA LEU A 5 -24.15 38.28 40.32
C LEU A 5 -24.07 37.91 38.81
N VAL A 6 -24.45 38.84 37.90
CA VAL A 6 -24.63 38.53 36.47
C VAL A 6 -23.37 38.76 35.61
N ARG A 7 -22.31 39.38 36.15
CA ARG A 7 -20.98 39.48 35.50
C ARG A 7 -19.99 38.47 36.06
N ARG A 8 -20.37 37.18 36.11
CA ARG A 8 -19.34 36.13 36.21
C ARG A 8 -18.42 36.27 34.99
N HIS A 9 -17.11 36.35 35.22
CA HIS A 9 -16.10 36.48 34.18
C HIS A 9 -16.28 35.39 33.10
N THR A 10 -16.96 35.70 32.00
CA THR A 10 -17.04 34.81 30.84
C THR A 10 -15.64 34.59 30.31
N SER A 11 -15.20 33.34 30.26
CA SER A 11 -13.88 33.03 29.73
C SER A 11 -13.78 33.45 28.26
N LYS A 12 -12.57 33.74 27.79
CA LYS A 12 -12.32 34.01 26.37
C LYS A 12 -12.76 32.84 25.46
N GLY A 13 -12.84 31.61 25.99
CA GLY A 13 -13.41 30.46 25.28
C GLY A 13 -14.94 30.50 25.18
N GLN A 14 -15.63 30.91 26.25
CA GLN A 14 -17.08 31.14 26.26
C GLN A 14 -17.46 32.27 25.29
N GLN A 15 -16.71 33.38 25.30
CA GLN A 15 -16.92 34.49 24.38
C GLN A 15 -16.80 34.04 22.92
N ALA A 16 -15.76 33.27 22.59
CA ALA A 16 -15.58 32.72 21.25
C ALA A 16 -16.73 31.78 20.83
N MET A 17 -17.24 30.95 21.75
CA MET A 17 -18.38 30.07 21.47
C MET A 17 -19.68 30.84 21.22
N ILE A 18 -20.01 31.80 22.08
CA ILE A 18 -21.20 32.64 21.93
C ILE A 18 -21.14 33.40 20.60
N THR A 19 -19.99 33.99 20.25
CA THR A 19 -19.81 34.67 18.97
C THR A 19 -19.94 33.72 17.78
N ALA A 20 -19.37 32.51 17.83
CA ALA A 20 -19.50 31.53 16.75
C ALA A 20 -20.96 31.07 16.53
N MET A 21 -21.70 30.83 17.61
CA MET A 21 -23.14 30.52 17.56
C MET A 21 -23.94 31.66 16.91
N ALA A 22 -23.71 32.91 17.35
CA ALA A 22 -24.36 34.08 16.77
C ALA A 22 -24.07 34.23 15.26
N CYS A 23 -22.83 33.99 14.84
CA CYS A 23 -22.44 34.02 13.42
C CYS A 23 -23.12 32.93 12.60
N SER A 24 -23.30 31.72 13.16
CA SER A 24 -23.94 30.59 12.45
C SER A 24 -25.41 30.84 12.10
N VAL A 25 -26.09 31.70 12.86
CA VAL A 25 -27.51 32.04 12.65
C VAL A 25 -27.67 33.25 11.71
N SER A 26 -26.67 34.12 11.64
CA SER A 26 -26.79 35.43 10.99
C SER A 26 -25.85 35.62 9.78
N GLU A 27 -25.21 34.55 9.31
CA GLU A 27 -24.27 34.50 8.17
C GLU A 27 -23.11 35.51 8.22
N HIS A 28 -22.86 36.14 9.38
CA HIS A 28 -21.80 37.13 9.53
C HIS A 28 -20.41 36.49 9.46
N SER A 29 -19.46 37.19 8.83
CA SER A 29 -18.07 36.76 8.73
C SER A 29 -17.39 36.66 10.09
N LEU A 30 -16.94 35.45 10.43
CA LEU A 30 -16.15 35.12 11.62
C LEU A 30 -14.93 36.04 11.79
N ARG A 31 -14.31 36.46 10.69
CA ARG A 31 -13.12 37.34 10.68
C ARG A 31 -13.44 38.75 11.19
N ASN A 32 -14.59 39.31 10.82
CA ASN A 32 -15.00 40.65 11.24
C ASN A 32 -15.40 40.65 12.72
N GLN A 33 -16.06 39.58 13.18
CA GLN A 33 -16.46 39.44 14.58
C GLN A 33 -15.28 39.19 15.52
N ALA A 34 -14.24 38.48 15.08
CA ALA A 34 -13.00 38.33 15.83
C ALA A 34 -12.35 39.69 16.15
N LYS A 35 -12.32 40.61 15.17
CA LYS A 35 -11.81 41.98 15.35
C LYS A 35 -12.69 42.80 16.29
N HIS A 36 -14.01 42.77 16.10
CA HIS A 36 -14.94 43.54 16.94
C HIS A 36 -14.94 43.11 18.41
N HIS A 37 -14.73 41.82 18.70
CA HIS A 37 -14.74 41.30 20.06
C HIS A 37 -13.35 41.13 20.69
N GLY A 38 -12.27 41.51 19.99
CA GLY A 38 -10.89 41.33 20.49
C GLY A 38 -10.58 39.86 20.82
N LEU A 39 -11.04 38.95 19.95
CA LEU A 39 -10.88 37.50 20.09
C LEU A 39 -9.86 36.98 19.06
N SER A 40 -9.12 35.95 19.45
CA SER A 40 -8.25 35.23 18.52
C SER A 40 -9.10 34.55 17.45
N LEU A 41 -8.75 34.78 16.17
CA LEU A 41 -9.38 34.12 15.04
C LEU A 41 -9.31 32.59 15.16
N THR A 42 -8.21 32.05 15.69
CA THR A 42 -8.03 30.62 15.95
C THR A 42 -9.06 30.10 16.95
N ARG A 43 -9.32 30.81 18.06
CA ARG A 43 -10.35 30.39 19.02
C ARG A 43 -11.74 30.39 18.42
N LEU A 44 -12.03 31.38 17.59
CA LEU A 44 -13.33 31.52 16.96
C LEU A 44 -13.54 30.42 15.88
N SER A 45 -12.47 30.04 15.17
CA SER A 45 -12.45 28.87 14.28
C SER A 45 -12.62 27.54 15.04
N ASN A 46 -11.94 27.37 16.17
CA ASN A 46 -12.10 26.19 17.03
C ASN A 46 -13.54 26.06 17.53
N ALA A 47 -14.13 27.17 17.99
CA ALA A 47 -15.52 27.22 18.43
C ALA A 47 -16.50 26.87 17.30
N ALA A 48 -16.28 27.39 16.09
CA ALA A 48 -17.09 27.02 14.92
C ALA A 48 -16.96 25.53 14.57
N THR A 49 -15.76 24.95 14.70
CA THR A 49 -15.53 23.51 14.48
C THR A 49 -16.30 22.66 15.50
N VAL A 50 -16.24 23.03 16.78
CA VAL A 50 -16.99 22.36 17.85
C VAL A 50 -18.50 22.46 17.59
N LEU A 51 -19.00 23.64 17.24
CA LEU A 51 -20.41 23.86 16.93
C LEU A 51 -20.90 22.98 15.77
N LYS A 52 -20.08 22.82 14.72
CA LYS A 52 -20.42 22.02 13.54
C LYS A 52 -20.42 20.52 13.81
N HIS A 53 -19.42 20.02 14.52
CA HIS A 53 -19.17 18.58 14.64
C HIS A 53 -19.64 17.97 15.97
N ALA A 54 -19.77 18.77 17.03
CA ALA A 54 -20.21 18.34 18.35
C ALA A 54 -21.08 19.42 19.04
N PRO A 55 -22.32 19.67 18.58
CA PRO A 55 -23.19 20.73 19.13
C PRO A 55 -23.42 20.62 20.64
N HIS A 56 -23.47 19.41 21.17
CA HIS A 56 -23.62 19.15 22.61
C HIS A 56 -22.41 19.64 23.44
N LEU A 57 -21.18 19.57 22.89
CA LEU A 57 -19.98 20.13 23.53
C LEU A 57 -19.96 21.66 23.40
N ALA A 58 -20.48 22.19 22.30
CA ALA A 58 -20.61 23.63 22.10
C ALA A 58 -21.45 24.28 23.21
N GLU A 59 -22.56 23.63 23.59
CA GLU A 59 -23.42 24.08 24.68
C GLU A 59 -22.72 24.03 26.05
N GLN A 60 -21.95 22.98 26.31
CA GLN A 60 -21.14 22.88 27.54
C GLN A 60 -20.07 23.98 27.62
N VAL A 61 -19.44 24.33 26.49
CA VAL A 61 -18.52 25.47 26.43
C VAL A 61 -19.28 26.77 26.66
N ARG A 62 -20.47 26.97 26.09
CA ARG A 62 -21.28 28.18 26.27
C ARG A 62 -21.60 28.44 27.74
N VAL A 63 -22.09 27.41 28.44
CA VAL A 63 -22.45 27.49 29.87
C VAL A 63 -21.21 27.52 30.79
N GLY A 64 -20.04 27.14 30.27
CA GLY A 64 -18.75 27.22 30.97
C GLY A 64 -18.39 25.97 31.76
N THR A 65 -19.07 24.85 31.52
CA THR A 65 -18.80 23.56 32.17
C THR A 65 -17.62 22.83 31.53
N LEU A 66 -17.30 23.13 30.27
CA LEU A 66 -16.17 22.56 29.54
C LEU A 66 -15.31 23.67 28.91
N GLY A 67 -13.99 23.52 28.97
CA GLY A 67 -13.06 24.43 28.29
C GLY A 67 -13.10 24.28 26.77
N LEU A 68 -12.98 25.38 26.03
CA LEU A 68 -13.03 25.38 24.57
C LEU A 68 -11.97 24.47 23.94
N ASP A 69 -10.76 24.43 24.50
CA ASP A 69 -9.68 23.61 23.95
C ASP A 69 -9.96 22.10 24.10
N ALA A 70 -10.51 21.68 25.25
CA ALA A 70 -10.93 20.30 25.47
C ALA A 70 -12.10 19.90 24.57
N ALA A 71 -13.10 20.79 24.43
CA ALA A 71 -14.22 20.59 23.51
C ALA A 71 -13.75 20.49 22.05
N TYR A 72 -12.77 21.31 21.66
CA TYR A 72 -12.18 21.30 20.34
C TYR A 72 -11.44 20.00 20.04
N THR A 73 -10.62 19.48 20.97
CA THR A 73 -9.96 18.18 20.80
C THR A 73 -10.98 17.06 20.60
N ALA A 74 -12.01 16.99 21.44
CA ALA A 74 -13.06 15.98 21.33
C ALA A 74 -13.87 16.10 20.02
N ALA A 75 -14.24 17.31 19.61
CA ALA A 75 -14.96 17.55 18.36
C ALA A 75 -14.10 17.20 17.13
N ARG A 76 -12.80 17.49 17.18
CA ARG A 76 -11.85 17.10 16.13
C ARG A 76 -11.76 15.59 16.01
N GLU A 77 -11.58 14.87 17.12
CA GLU A 77 -11.56 13.41 17.11
C GLU A 77 -12.85 12.82 16.54
N GLN A 78 -14.01 13.34 16.94
CA GLN A 78 -15.30 12.89 16.43
C GLN A 78 -15.43 13.14 14.92
N ARG A 79 -15.01 14.31 14.43
CA ARG A 79 -14.97 14.63 13.00
C ARG A 79 -14.06 13.67 12.26
N ASP A 80 -12.85 13.46 12.75
CA ASP A 80 -11.83 12.64 12.09
C ASP A 80 -12.30 11.16 12.05
N ARG A 81 -12.92 10.64 13.12
CA ARG A 81 -13.57 9.31 13.13
C ARG A 81 -14.70 9.19 12.11
N THR A 82 -15.58 10.20 12.04
CA THR A 82 -16.71 10.20 11.10
C THR A 82 -16.23 10.28 9.65
N ALA A 83 -15.18 11.08 9.40
CA ALA A 83 -14.57 11.19 8.09
C ALA A 83 -13.89 9.88 7.66
N ALA A 84 -13.19 9.20 8.57
CA ALA A 84 -12.59 7.90 8.32
C ALA A 84 -13.65 6.83 7.99
N LEU A 85 -14.72 6.73 8.78
CA LEU A 85 -15.82 5.80 8.50
C LEU A 85 -16.48 6.09 7.15
N LYS A 86 -16.69 7.36 6.82
CA LYS A 86 -17.24 7.75 5.52
C LYS A 86 -16.31 7.34 4.38
N ALA A 87 -15.01 7.59 4.49
CA ALA A 87 -14.04 7.22 3.47
C ALA A 87 -13.98 5.70 3.26
N GLN A 88 -14.06 4.91 4.33
CA GLN A 88 -14.12 3.44 4.22
C GLN A 88 -15.42 2.98 3.54
N TYR A 89 -16.56 3.60 3.85
CA TYR A 89 -17.83 3.30 3.19
C TYR A 89 -17.83 3.69 1.71
N ASP A 90 -17.25 4.85 1.37
CA ASP A 90 -17.09 5.31 -0.01
C ASP A 90 -16.20 4.33 -0.80
N ARG A 91 -15.09 3.84 -0.22
CA ARG A 91 -14.25 2.77 -0.80
C ARG A 91 -15.05 1.48 -1.03
N LEU A 92 -15.82 1.04 -0.03
CA LEU A 92 -16.64 -0.17 -0.15
C LEU A 92 -17.67 -0.02 -1.29
N ARG A 93 -18.29 1.15 -1.42
CA ARG A 93 -19.26 1.44 -2.49
C ARG A 93 -18.62 1.47 -3.88
N GLU A 94 -17.39 1.96 -3.99
CA GLU A 94 -16.65 2.03 -5.25
C GLU A 94 -16.24 0.64 -5.75
N HIS A 95 -15.67 -0.19 -4.87
CA HIS A 95 -15.10 -1.48 -5.26
C HIS A 95 -16.05 -2.68 -5.12
N ALA A 96 -17.03 -2.61 -4.22
CA ALA A 96 -18.01 -3.67 -3.99
C ALA A 96 -19.39 -3.10 -3.66
N PRO A 97 -20.10 -2.53 -4.66
CA PRO A 97 -21.42 -1.94 -4.45
C PRO A 97 -22.45 -2.94 -3.93
N ASP A 98 -22.28 -4.23 -4.22
CA ASP A 98 -23.08 -5.33 -3.69
C ASP A 98 -22.92 -5.49 -2.16
N LEU A 99 -21.68 -5.44 -1.65
CA LEU A 99 -21.39 -5.51 -0.22
C LEU A 99 -21.88 -4.26 0.51
N ALA A 100 -21.68 -3.07 -0.07
CA ALA A 100 -22.22 -1.83 0.48
C ALA A 100 -23.76 -1.85 0.59
N ALA A 101 -24.45 -2.44 -0.39
CA ALA A 101 -25.89 -2.62 -0.34
C ALA A 101 -26.33 -3.59 0.77
N GLN A 102 -25.56 -4.65 1.04
CA GLN A 102 -25.83 -5.58 2.14
C GLN A 102 -25.65 -4.94 3.52
N VAL A 103 -24.61 -4.10 3.68
CA VAL A 103 -24.41 -3.30 4.89
C VAL A 103 -25.58 -2.34 5.12
N THR A 104 -26.03 -1.65 4.06
CA THR A 104 -27.18 -0.74 4.13
C THR A 104 -28.46 -1.46 4.56
N LYS A 105 -28.64 -2.72 4.12
CA LYS A 105 -29.79 -3.57 4.47
C LYS A 105 -29.66 -4.23 5.85
N GLY A 106 -28.54 -4.04 6.55
CA GLY A 106 -28.26 -4.69 7.84
C GLY A 106 -28.06 -6.21 7.74
N LEU A 107 -27.78 -6.73 6.55
CA LEU A 107 -27.55 -8.15 6.31
C LEU A 107 -26.11 -8.56 6.60
N LEU A 108 -25.20 -7.59 6.59
CA LEU A 108 -23.77 -7.77 6.81
C LEU A 108 -23.25 -6.61 7.66
N THR A 109 -22.31 -6.88 8.56
CA THR A 109 -21.66 -5.80 9.31
C THR A 109 -20.69 -5.05 8.40
N PHE A 110 -20.36 -3.80 8.75
CA PHE A 110 -19.39 -3.02 7.99
C PHE A 110 -18.00 -3.68 7.99
N ASP A 111 -17.62 -4.28 9.11
CA ASP A 111 -16.32 -4.95 9.29
C ASP A 111 -16.26 -6.21 8.42
N ASP A 112 -17.31 -7.04 8.43
CA ASP A 112 -17.37 -8.24 7.58
C ASP A 112 -17.37 -7.89 6.08
N ALA A 113 -18.06 -6.81 5.70
CA ALA A 113 -18.08 -6.34 4.32
C ALA A 113 -16.70 -5.84 3.87
N THR A 114 -15.96 -5.17 4.76
CA THR A 114 -14.60 -4.72 4.49
C THR A 114 -13.65 -5.91 4.35
N ALA A 115 -13.75 -6.89 5.26
CA ALA A 115 -12.96 -8.11 5.20
C ALA A 115 -13.22 -8.89 3.89
N ALA A 116 -14.48 -9.04 3.49
CA ALA A 116 -14.85 -9.69 2.24
C ALA A 116 -14.35 -8.93 1.00
N LEU A 117 -14.33 -7.60 1.03
CA LEU A 117 -13.72 -6.80 -0.04
C LEU A 117 -12.20 -7.03 -0.09
N ASP A 118 -11.52 -6.99 1.04
CA ASP A 118 -10.06 -7.17 1.09
C ASP A 118 -9.67 -8.58 0.63
N GLU A 119 -10.45 -9.62 0.96
CA GLU A 119 -10.26 -10.99 0.45
C GLU A 119 -10.43 -11.07 -1.08
N ARG A 120 -11.45 -10.39 -1.64
CA ARG A 120 -11.64 -10.32 -3.10
C ARG A 120 -10.45 -9.66 -3.79
N LEU A 121 -9.97 -8.53 -3.24
CA LEU A 121 -8.84 -7.81 -3.81
C LEU A 121 -7.54 -8.62 -3.72
N GLU A 122 -7.31 -9.32 -2.60
CA GLU A 122 -6.14 -10.17 -2.44
C GLU A 122 -6.18 -11.36 -3.41
N THR A 123 -7.35 -11.99 -3.56
CA THR A 123 -7.51 -13.09 -4.54
C THR A 123 -7.22 -12.63 -5.96
N GLU A 124 -7.68 -11.44 -6.36
CA GLU A 124 -7.39 -10.88 -7.68
C GLU A 124 -5.90 -10.56 -7.84
N ARG A 125 -5.25 -10.04 -6.79
CA ARG A 125 -3.80 -9.81 -6.78
C ARG A 125 -3.02 -11.11 -6.99
N LEU A 126 -3.37 -12.18 -6.27
CA LEU A 126 -2.76 -13.49 -6.42
C LEU A 126 -3.00 -14.06 -7.82
N ARG A 127 -4.22 -13.91 -8.34
CA ARG A 127 -4.58 -14.34 -9.69
C ARG A 127 -3.72 -13.68 -10.75
N GLN A 128 -3.62 -12.35 -10.72
CA GLN A 128 -2.81 -11.62 -11.69
C GLN A 128 -1.35 -12.08 -11.64
N HIS A 129 -0.80 -12.24 -10.44
CA HIS A 129 0.57 -12.71 -10.26
C HIS A 129 0.81 -14.12 -10.84
N VAL A 130 -0.14 -15.03 -10.63
CA VAL A 130 -0.06 -16.39 -11.18
C VAL A 130 -0.12 -16.38 -12.71
N ILE A 131 -1.01 -15.57 -13.30
CA ILE A 131 -1.13 -15.43 -14.75
C ILE A 131 0.17 -14.89 -15.37
N ASP A 132 0.78 -13.89 -14.74
CA ASP A 132 2.04 -13.31 -15.20
C ASP A 132 3.16 -14.37 -15.16
N ALA A 133 3.23 -15.17 -14.10
CA ALA A 133 4.18 -16.27 -13.99
C ALA A 133 3.92 -17.40 -15.01
N ASP A 134 2.67 -17.80 -15.22
CA ASP A 134 2.31 -18.80 -16.24
C ASP A 134 2.71 -18.33 -17.65
N THR A 135 2.57 -17.03 -17.93
CA THR A 135 3.02 -16.44 -19.20
C THR A 135 4.53 -16.60 -19.38
N LEU A 136 5.32 -16.38 -18.33
CA LEU A 136 6.78 -16.58 -18.35
C LEU A 136 7.15 -18.05 -18.51
N ARG A 137 6.47 -18.96 -17.80
CA ARG A 137 6.68 -20.41 -17.94
C ARG A 137 6.48 -20.88 -19.37
N LEU A 138 5.39 -20.45 -20.00
CA LEU A 138 5.10 -20.76 -21.39
C LEU A 138 6.17 -20.20 -22.34
N ALA A 139 6.65 -18.97 -22.09
CA ALA A 139 7.71 -18.35 -22.88
C ALA A 139 9.06 -19.08 -22.74
N ASP A 140 9.36 -19.63 -21.56
CA ASP A 140 10.53 -20.46 -21.31
C ASP A 140 10.37 -21.90 -21.87
N GLY A 141 9.22 -22.22 -22.48
CA GLY A 141 8.96 -23.50 -23.15
C GLY A 141 8.42 -24.60 -22.22
N ASP A 142 7.93 -24.24 -21.04
CA ASP A 142 7.25 -25.19 -20.16
C ASP A 142 5.97 -25.70 -20.83
N THR A 143 5.77 -27.03 -20.78
CA THR A 143 4.63 -27.73 -21.39
C THR A 143 3.60 -28.16 -20.35
N THR A 144 3.85 -27.90 -19.06
CA THR A 144 2.89 -28.18 -18.01
C THR A 144 1.69 -27.23 -18.10
N PRO A 145 0.48 -27.68 -17.70
CA PRO A 145 -0.69 -26.83 -17.69
C PRO A 145 -0.48 -25.57 -16.83
N PRO A 146 -1.02 -24.41 -17.23
CA PRO A 146 -0.97 -23.20 -16.44
C PRO A 146 -1.53 -23.41 -15.04
N LEU A 147 -0.88 -22.83 -14.03
CA LEU A 147 -1.33 -22.88 -12.65
C LEU A 147 -2.74 -22.28 -12.49
N ALA A 148 -3.07 -21.23 -13.25
CA ALA A 148 -4.41 -20.66 -13.28
C ALA A 148 -5.48 -21.69 -13.72
N GLU A 149 -5.19 -22.53 -14.71
CA GLU A 149 -6.10 -23.60 -15.17
C GLU A 149 -6.31 -24.66 -14.08
N LEU A 150 -5.25 -25.01 -13.34
CA LEU A 150 -5.36 -25.95 -12.21
C LEU A 150 -6.26 -25.41 -11.09
N VAL A 151 -6.25 -24.08 -10.86
CA VAL A 151 -7.19 -23.45 -9.91
C VAL A 151 -8.62 -23.52 -10.42
N GLU A 152 -8.85 -23.23 -11.71
CA GLU A 152 -10.20 -23.28 -12.32
C GLU A 152 -10.79 -24.70 -12.29
N ARG A 153 -9.94 -25.72 -12.42
CA ARG A 153 -10.33 -27.13 -12.28
C ARG A 153 -10.57 -27.56 -10.83
N GLY A 154 -10.20 -26.73 -9.87
CA GLY A 154 -10.33 -27.01 -8.43
C GLY A 154 -9.24 -27.93 -7.88
N ASP A 155 -8.17 -28.18 -8.64
CA ASP A 155 -7.07 -29.06 -8.23
C ASP A 155 -6.20 -28.38 -7.15
N ILE A 156 -6.10 -27.05 -7.17
CA ILE A 156 -5.36 -26.22 -6.22
C ILE A 156 -6.09 -24.90 -5.92
N THR A 157 -5.70 -24.24 -4.83
CA THR A 157 -6.18 -22.89 -4.47
C THR A 157 -5.30 -21.78 -5.06
N TRP A 158 -5.81 -20.54 -5.16
CA TRP A 158 -5.02 -19.38 -5.59
C TRP A 158 -3.77 -19.14 -4.74
N GLY A 159 -3.84 -19.40 -3.42
CA GLY A 159 -2.67 -19.30 -2.54
C GLY A 159 -1.59 -20.33 -2.88
N GLN A 160 -1.98 -21.58 -3.16
CA GLN A 160 -1.05 -22.63 -3.58
C GLN A 160 -0.47 -22.38 -4.97
N ALA A 161 -1.29 -21.90 -5.91
CA ALA A 161 -0.84 -21.50 -7.24
C ALA A 161 0.18 -20.36 -7.16
N HIS A 162 -0.08 -19.34 -6.34
CA HIS A 162 0.86 -18.25 -6.13
C HIS A 162 2.18 -18.73 -5.53
N GLN A 163 2.15 -19.59 -4.51
CA GLN A 163 3.39 -20.15 -3.95
C GLN A 163 4.22 -20.90 -5.01
N ARG A 164 3.59 -21.72 -5.86
CA ARG A 164 4.30 -22.42 -6.94
C ARG A 164 4.84 -21.46 -7.99
N ALA A 165 4.12 -20.38 -8.28
CA ALA A 165 4.60 -19.32 -9.16
C ALA A 165 5.84 -18.63 -8.57
N GLU A 166 5.85 -18.30 -7.29
CA GLU A 166 7.03 -17.74 -6.59
C GLU A 166 8.23 -18.69 -6.65
N GLU A 167 8.02 -19.98 -6.35
CA GLU A 167 9.08 -21.01 -6.42
C GLU A 167 9.67 -21.11 -7.83
N PHE A 168 8.82 -21.09 -8.87
CA PHE A 168 9.26 -21.06 -10.26
C PHE A 168 10.09 -19.82 -10.58
N LEU A 169 9.62 -18.63 -10.20
CA LEU A 169 10.32 -17.37 -10.49
C LEU A 169 11.67 -17.30 -9.78
N ALA A 170 11.76 -17.76 -8.53
CA ALA A 170 13.02 -17.85 -7.79
C ALA A 170 14.00 -18.78 -8.50
N HIS A 171 13.55 -20.00 -8.87
CA HIS A 171 14.40 -20.96 -9.57
C HIS A 171 14.87 -20.43 -10.93
N ARG A 172 13.99 -19.75 -11.66
CA ARG A 172 14.31 -19.10 -12.93
C ARG A 172 15.38 -18.04 -12.76
N GLN A 173 15.27 -17.19 -11.74
CA GLN A 173 16.25 -16.15 -11.46
C GLN A 173 17.61 -16.77 -11.12
N ASP A 174 17.66 -17.79 -10.27
CA ASP A 174 18.89 -18.50 -9.94
C ASP A 174 19.55 -19.12 -11.20
N ALA A 175 18.75 -19.71 -12.08
CA ALA A 175 19.25 -20.28 -13.34
C ALA A 175 19.82 -19.20 -14.27
N ILE A 176 19.18 -18.03 -14.34
CA ILE A 176 19.69 -16.87 -15.10
C ILE A 176 21.03 -16.40 -14.52
N ASP A 177 21.10 -16.22 -13.20
CA ASP A 177 22.30 -15.72 -12.53
C ASP A 177 23.47 -16.70 -12.68
N GLN A 178 23.21 -18.00 -12.55
CA GLN A 178 24.19 -19.06 -12.80
C GLN A 178 24.68 -19.06 -14.25
N ALA A 179 23.77 -18.94 -15.22
CA ALA A 179 24.13 -18.90 -16.63
C ALA A 179 24.97 -17.66 -16.96
N GLN A 180 24.58 -16.49 -16.45
CA GLN A 180 25.34 -15.25 -16.61
C GLN A 180 26.73 -15.36 -15.99
N HIS A 181 26.83 -15.91 -14.78
CA HIS A 181 28.11 -16.10 -14.12
C HIS A 181 29.01 -17.07 -14.90
N ALA A 182 28.47 -18.18 -15.40
CA ALA A 182 29.21 -19.12 -16.23
C ALA A 182 29.72 -18.48 -17.53
N LEU A 183 28.88 -17.68 -18.20
CA LEU A 183 29.27 -16.94 -19.41
C LEU A 183 30.36 -15.90 -19.11
N GLN A 184 30.28 -15.22 -17.98
CA GLN A 184 31.30 -14.27 -17.54
C GLN A 184 32.65 -14.97 -17.30
N LEU A 185 32.65 -16.13 -16.63
CA LEU A 185 33.86 -16.93 -16.44
C LEU A 185 34.47 -17.40 -17.77
N ILE A 186 33.64 -17.77 -18.74
CA ILE A 186 34.13 -18.12 -20.10
C ILE A 186 34.80 -16.92 -20.74
N ALA A 187 34.19 -15.73 -20.67
CA ALA A 187 34.74 -14.50 -21.24
C ALA A 187 36.07 -14.10 -20.58
N GLU A 188 36.18 -14.21 -19.26
CA GLU A 188 37.41 -13.90 -18.51
C GLU A 188 38.57 -14.83 -18.85
N ASN A 189 38.27 -16.10 -19.15
CA ASN A 189 39.27 -17.10 -19.51
C ASN A 189 39.48 -17.24 -21.02
N TRP A 190 38.88 -16.37 -21.83
CA TRP A 190 38.95 -16.43 -23.29
C TRP A 190 40.39 -16.27 -23.81
N THR A 191 41.21 -15.43 -23.16
CA THR A 191 42.61 -15.22 -23.54
C THR A 191 43.45 -16.50 -23.43
N ALA A 192 43.18 -17.36 -22.44
CA ALA A 192 43.84 -18.65 -22.31
C ALA A 192 43.48 -19.61 -23.46
N VAL A 193 42.24 -19.56 -23.94
CA VAL A 193 41.81 -20.33 -25.13
C VAL A 193 42.53 -19.80 -26.38
N GLN A 194 42.64 -18.48 -26.54
CA GLN A 194 43.37 -17.85 -27.65
C GLN A 194 44.87 -18.17 -27.63
N ASP A 195 45.51 -18.16 -26.45
CA ASP A 195 46.92 -18.51 -26.29
C ASP A 195 47.19 -19.99 -26.66
N LEU A 196 46.26 -20.88 -26.32
CA LEU A 196 46.31 -22.29 -26.73
C LEU A 196 46.11 -22.45 -28.23
N ALA A 197 45.17 -21.71 -28.83
CA ALA A 197 44.92 -21.71 -30.28
C ALA A 197 46.12 -21.20 -31.08
N ALA A 198 46.82 -20.17 -30.58
CA ALA A 198 48.02 -19.61 -31.21
C ALA A 198 49.25 -20.55 -31.16
N ARG A 199 49.22 -21.59 -30.31
CA ARG A 199 50.36 -22.50 -30.08
C ARG A 199 49.95 -23.98 -30.19
N PRO A 200 49.41 -24.41 -31.34
CA PRO A 200 48.92 -25.77 -31.49
C PRO A 200 50.06 -26.79 -31.39
N GLY A 201 49.83 -27.90 -30.69
CA GLY A 201 50.78 -29.03 -30.63
C GLY A 201 51.95 -28.88 -29.64
N THR A 202 52.07 -27.75 -28.93
CA THR A 202 53.07 -27.59 -27.88
C THR A 202 52.86 -28.58 -26.73
N GLN A 203 53.94 -28.92 -26.02
CA GLN A 203 53.83 -29.78 -24.83
C GLN A 203 52.94 -29.14 -23.76
N LEU A 204 53.06 -27.82 -23.57
CA LEU A 204 52.20 -27.04 -22.69
C LEU A 204 50.71 -27.20 -23.05
N ALA A 205 50.35 -27.10 -24.32
CA ALA A 205 48.96 -27.29 -24.76
C ALA A 205 48.47 -28.74 -24.52
N ARG A 206 49.33 -29.74 -24.75
CA ARG A 206 49.01 -31.15 -24.49
C ARG A 206 48.81 -31.44 -23.01
N ASP A 207 49.66 -30.88 -22.14
CA ASP A 207 49.57 -31.08 -20.69
C ASP A 207 48.32 -30.39 -20.12
N ILE A 208 48.00 -29.18 -20.58
CA ILE A 208 46.79 -28.44 -20.17
C ILE A 208 45.53 -29.18 -20.64
N LEU A 209 45.45 -29.60 -21.91
CA LEU A 209 44.27 -30.31 -22.44
C LEU A 209 44.12 -31.72 -21.85
N GLY A 210 45.23 -32.38 -21.51
CA GLY A 210 45.24 -33.70 -20.87
C GLY A 210 44.74 -33.70 -19.42
N GLY A 211 44.76 -32.55 -18.74
CA GLY A 211 44.24 -32.38 -17.38
C GLY A 211 42.75 -32.07 -17.29
N LEU A 212 42.07 -31.84 -18.41
CA LEU A 212 40.66 -31.44 -18.45
C LEU A 212 39.71 -32.64 -18.53
N ALA A 213 38.49 -32.46 -18.00
CA ALA A 213 37.41 -33.41 -18.21
C ALA A 213 37.11 -33.59 -19.72
N PRO A 214 36.71 -34.78 -20.19
CA PRO A 214 36.52 -35.06 -21.62
C PRO A 214 35.55 -34.09 -22.33
N ALA A 215 34.48 -33.68 -21.64
CA ALA A 215 33.50 -32.73 -22.18
C ALA A 215 34.10 -31.32 -22.34
N THR A 216 34.87 -30.85 -21.36
CA THR A 216 35.57 -29.56 -21.38
C THR A 216 36.64 -29.54 -22.47
N CYS A 217 37.42 -30.62 -22.60
CA CYS A 217 38.41 -30.77 -23.66
C CYS A 217 37.75 -30.70 -25.06
N SER A 218 36.61 -31.38 -25.24
CA SER A 218 35.83 -31.32 -26.49
C SER A 218 35.25 -29.94 -26.79
N LEU A 219 34.93 -29.14 -25.77
CA LEU A 219 34.48 -27.76 -25.94
C LEU A 219 35.65 -26.85 -26.33
N VAL A 220 36.77 -26.92 -25.60
CA VAL A 220 37.98 -26.14 -25.89
C VAL A 220 38.49 -26.42 -27.30
N HIS A 221 38.51 -27.69 -27.74
CA HIS A 221 38.86 -28.03 -29.12
C HIS A 221 37.92 -27.38 -30.14
N ARG A 222 36.61 -27.35 -29.89
CA ARG A 222 35.64 -26.68 -30.77
C ARG A 222 35.85 -25.18 -30.82
N LEU A 223 36.17 -24.56 -29.69
CA LEU A 223 36.43 -23.12 -29.59
C LEU A 223 37.74 -22.74 -30.30
N ILE A 224 38.81 -23.54 -30.15
CA ILE A 224 40.08 -23.35 -30.86
C ILE A 224 39.91 -23.46 -32.38
N THR A 225 38.98 -24.28 -32.86
CA THR A 225 38.73 -24.45 -34.31
C THR A 225 37.80 -23.40 -34.92
N LEU A 226 37.17 -22.53 -34.10
CA LEU A 226 36.24 -21.49 -34.55
C LEU A 226 36.93 -20.14 -34.80
N ASP A 227 38.12 -19.92 -34.24
CA ASP A 227 39.04 -18.81 -34.56
C ASP A 227 39.91 -19.16 -35.79
#